data_AF-A0A4Q7QEW9-F1
#
_entry.id   AF-A0A4Q7QEW9-F1
#
_cell.length_a   1.000
_cell.length_b   1.000
_cell.length_c   1.000
_cell.angle_alpha   90.00
_cell.angle_beta   90.00
_cell.angle_gamma   90.00
#
_symmetry.space_group_name_H-M   'P 1'
#
loop_
_entity.id
_entity.type
_entity.pdbx_description
1 polymer ?
#
loop_
_entity_poly.entity_id
_entity_poly.type
_entity_poly.pdbx_seq_one_letter_code
_entity_poly.pdbx_strand_id
1 'polypeptide(L)'
;MQELHANGIAHYRWGSQMVSLLGSATANGRMVVETLAQEIVGTFRWTRPRDVRAAISILHELIHLQQDVSTGLGAWDHFQTRESMPALVAELRRHITEDSPLPYRETGEGIVPDDNDARTDDLLRRIHQDTIGFRQLQGSQWNTPAVSAALERCLGSEFANAAAQGDFTLRQILEGEAACHVTRFIVDAAVEQQTRSELDASTSLWRIDEMPEVYGVALLEVMVAIANEALTTELIVKLYDPAMLITPWLLDLAQAHPPPRFVERFDADAAMFDPVVRFLVLTKALNKMSGDDYETMIRSIIADDAPEAERMLLQSSNFAYPPTHEIYTEWIADLDEAIAAQPWDMPLLQMRRDAISHRLQSGRGKGITQLVDAKTPLQMMVEGYGIEGIVVGVQFHDSVKGPLFRALIERNIDLELFDLLVAGGTFRCPLARAHVCDGRTPRCSEGIVTLDQLPPTAVCQVRTGLQSWGYRI
;
A
#
# COMPACT_ATOMS: atom_id res chain seq x y z
N MET A 1 -10.90 -11.82 10.53
CA MET A 1 -10.38 -11.11 9.35
C MET A 1 -8.88 -11.03 9.52
N GLN A 2 -8.06 -11.49 8.57
CA GLN A 2 -6.61 -11.39 8.76
C GLN A 2 -6.17 -9.93 8.69
N GLU A 3 -5.35 -9.57 9.66
CA GLU A 3 -4.54 -8.38 9.66
C GLU A 3 -3.19 -8.76 9.00
N LEU A 4 -2.75 -7.97 8.04
CA LEU A 4 -1.35 -8.00 7.59
C LEU A 4 -0.58 -7.12 8.55
N HIS A 5 0.63 -7.52 8.92
CA HIS A 5 1.33 -6.87 10.01
C HIS A 5 2.75 -6.54 9.60
N ALA A 6 3.20 -5.30 9.83
CA ALA A 6 4.61 -4.99 9.92
C ALA A 6 5.16 -5.43 11.29
N ASN A 7 5.60 -6.70 11.40
CA ASN A 7 6.25 -7.29 12.59
C ASN A 7 5.50 -7.03 13.93
N GLY A 8 4.17 -6.98 13.90
CA GLY A 8 3.33 -6.71 15.09
C GLY A 8 3.43 -5.27 15.62
N ILE A 9 3.88 -4.33 14.80
CA ILE A 9 4.09 -2.91 15.14
C ILE A 9 3.09 -2.01 14.42
N ALA A 10 2.67 -2.42 13.23
CA ALA A 10 1.53 -1.87 12.53
C ALA A 10 0.69 -3.00 11.94
N HIS A 11 -0.51 -2.66 11.50
CA HIS A 11 -1.29 -3.55 10.68
C HIS A 11 -2.13 -2.80 9.65
N TYR A 12 -2.18 -3.36 8.45
CA TYR A 12 -3.15 -3.03 7.44
C TYR A 12 -4.25 -4.07 7.48
N ARG A 13 -5.47 -3.57 7.65
CA ARG A 13 -6.66 -4.41 7.51
C ARG A 13 -7.04 -4.43 6.04
N TRP A 14 -6.90 -5.57 5.37
CA TRP A 14 -7.18 -5.65 3.93
C TRP A 14 -8.57 -5.10 3.58
N GLY A 15 -8.62 -4.20 2.59
CA GLY A 15 -9.78 -3.48 2.10
C GLY A 15 -10.43 -2.47 3.06
N SER A 16 -9.76 -2.15 4.18
CA SER A 16 -10.18 -1.05 5.07
C SER A 16 -9.76 0.32 4.57
N GLN A 17 -8.71 0.39 3.75
CA GLN A 17 -7.88 1.58 3.54
C GLN A 17 -7.33 2.18 4.85
N MET A 18 -7.36 1.41 5.93
CA MET A 18 -7.00 1.77 7.28
C MET A 18 -5.71 1.07 7.65
N VAL A 19 -4.69 1.89 7.86
CA VAL A 19 -3.45 1.48 8.49
C VAL A 19 -3.53 1.84 9.96
N SER A 20 -3.29 0.87 10.83
CA SER A 20 -3.24 1.09 12.26
C SER A 20 -1.81 0.93 12.76
N LEU A 21 -1.29 1.92 13.46
CA LEU A 21 0.01 1.86 14.12
C LEU A 21 -0.19 1.53 15.60
N LEU A 22 0.48 0.48 16.08
CA LEU A 22 0.44 0.05 17.48
C LEU A 22 1.45 0.86 18.32
N GLY A 23 1.25 0.91 19.63
CA GLY A 23 1.95 1.82 20.55
C GLY A 23 3.49 1.78 20.58
N SER A 24 4.15 0.83 19.91
CA SER A 24 5.62 0.77 19.75
C SER A 24 6.16 1.56 18.54
N ALA A 25 5.27 1.99 17.63
CA ALA A 25 5.55 2.83 16.46
C ALA A 25 4.53 3.95 16.35
N THR A 26 4.40 4.71 17.43
CA THR A 26 3.52 5.87 17.43
C THR A 26 3.97 6.92 16.41
N ALA A 27 3.16 7.17 15.39
CA ALA A 27 3.31 8.29 14.48
C ALA A 27 2.25 9.36 14.75
N ASN A 28 2.49 10.60 14.37
CA ASN A 28 1.41 11.56 14.19
C ASN A 28 1.13 11.72 12.70
N GLY A 29 0.02 12.37 12.34
CA GLY A 29 -0.32 12.59 10.94
C GLY A 29 0.79 13.29 10.13
N ARG A 30 1.58 14.15 10.77
CA ARG A 30 2.76 14.78 10.19
C ARG A 30 3.81 13.76 9.75
N MET A 31 4.09 12.77 10.59
CA MET A 31 5.13 11.78 10.33
C MET A 31 4.77 10.88 9.13
N VAL A 32 3.48 10.56 8.97
CA VAL A 32 2.97 9.88 7.77
C VAL A 32 3.38 10.67 6.54
N VAL A 33 3.02 11.96 6.50
CA VAL A 33 3.30 12.86 5.39
C VAL A 33 4.79 13.00 5.11
N GLU A 34 5.59 13.21 6.16
CA GLU A 34 7.04 13.35 6.02
C GLU A 34 7.65 12.05 5.50
N THR A 35 7.10 10.89 5.84
CA THR A 35 7.52 9.59 5.30
C THR A 35 7.15 9.46 3.82
N LEU A 36 5.92 9.83 3.43
CA LEU A 36 5.48 9.83 2.03
C LEU A 36 6.38 10.74 1.18
N ALA A 37 6.61 11.97 1.63
CA ALA A 37 7.43 12.94 0.91
C ALA A 37 8.87 12.45 0.75
N GLN A 38 9.42 11.86 1.82
CA GLN A 38 10.76 11.28 1.81
C GLN A 38 10.90 10.14 0.80
N GLU A 39 9.89 9.27 0.68
CA GLU A 39 9.87 8.23 -0.35
C GLU A 39 9.90 8.81 -1.77
N ILE A 40 9.03 9.79 -2.04
CA ILE A 40 8.91 10.43 -3.35
C ILE A 40 10.23 11.07 -3.80
N VAL A 41 10.96 11.71 -2.87
CA VAL A 41 12.27 12.33 -3.17
C VAL A 41 13.47 11.37 -3.01
N GLY A 42 13.25 10.11 -2.67
CA GLY A 42 14.33 9.11 -2.52
C GLY A 42 15.27 9.39 -1.35
N THR A 43 14.73 9.82 -0.20
CA THR A 43 15.50 10.12 1.01
C THR A 43 14.92 9.40 2.23
N PHE A 44 15.73 9.16 3.26
CA PHE A 44 15.22 8.65 4.55
C PHE A 44 16.00 9.29 5.70
N ARG A 45 15.32 10.09 6.51
CA ARG A 45 15.91 11.08 7.43
C ARG A 45 15.16 11.12 8.76
N TRP A 46 15.23 10.00 9.48
CA TRP A 46 14.65 9.87 10.81
C TRP A 46 15.77 9.63 11.83
N THR A 47 15.88 10.51 12.81
CA THR A 47 17.02 10.52 13.76
C THR A 47 16.69 9.92 15.12
N ARG A 48 15.44 9.53 15.35
CA ARG A 48 15.01 8.88 16.59
C ARG A 48 14.62 7.43 16.31
N PRO A 49 14.98 6.47 17.17
CA PRO A 49 14.66 5.06 16.95
C PRO A 49 13.16 4.83 16.74
N ARG A 50 12.29 5.43 17.56
CA ARG A 50 10.83 5.30 17.41
C ARG A 50 10.31 5.84 16.07
N ASP A 51 10.92 6.93 15.57
CA ASP A 51 10.51 7.57 14.32
C ASP A 51 11.02 6.73 13.12
N VAL A 52 12.18 6.07 13.22
CA VAL A 52 12.62 5.10 12.21
C VAL A 52 11.65 3.92 12.12
N ARG A 53 11.26 3.33 13.25
CA ARG A 53 10.34 2.18 13.29
C ARG A 53 8.96 2.52 12.74
N ALA A 54 8.42 3.68 13.12
CA ALA A 54 7.14 4.13 12.59
C ALA A 54 7.21 4.44 11.11
N ALA A 55 8.28 5.06 10.60
CA ALA A 55 8.44 5.31 9.17
C ALA A 55 8.51 4.00 8.37
N ILE A 56 9.31 3.02 8.81
CA ILE A 56 9.37 1.68 8.19
C ILE A 56 7.99 1.02 8.16
N SER A 57 7.27 1.07 9.28
CA SER A 57 5.93 0.48 9.38
C SER A 57 4.95 1.20 8.44
N ILE A 58 4.96 2.53 8.39
CA ILE A 58 4.14 3.32 7.45
C ILE A 58 4.43 2.89 6.01
N LEU A 59 5.71 2.79 5.62
CA LEU A 59 6.08 2.35 4.26
C LEU A 59 5.55 0.95 3.95
N HIS A 60 5.69 0.00 4.87
CA HIS A 60 5.23 -1.38 4.71
C HIS A 60 3.72 -1.45 4.49
N GLU A 61 2.95 -0.82 5.37
CA GLU A 61 1.49 -0.86 5.31
C GLU A 61 0.92 -0.09 4.10
N LEU A 62 1.64 0.91 3.59
CA LEU A 62 1.27 1.59 2.35
C LEU A 62 1.44 0.69 1.12
N ILE A 63 2.40 -0.24 1.12
CA ILE A 63 2.47 -1.25 0.07
C ILE A 63 1.25 -2.17 0.13
N HIS A 64 0.78 -2.55 1.31
CA HIS A 64 -0.46 -3.32 1.43
C HIS A 64 -1.69 -2.56 0.93
N LEU A 65 -1.79 -1.26 1.22
CA LEU A 65 -2.81 -0.42 0.61
C LEU A 65 -2.70 -0.43 -0.92
N GLN A 66 -1.50 -0.30 -1.48
CA GLN A 66 -1.30 -0.37 -2.93
C GLN A 66 -1.71 -1.72 -3.52
N GLN A 67 -1.31 -2.82 -2.88
CA GLN A 67 -1.69 -4.16 -3.29
C GLN A 67 -3.21 -4.28 -3.37
N ASP A 68 -3.91 -3.82 -2.35
CA ASP A 68 -5.37 -3.90 -2.28
C ASP A 68 -6.08 -3.10 -3.39
N VAL A 69 -5.64 -1.86 -3.63
CA VAL A 69 -6.31 -0.96 -4.58
C VAL A 69 -5.91 -1.18 -6.04
N SER A 70 -4.79 -1.88 -6.30
CA SER A 70 -4.22 -2.00 -7.65
C SER A 70 -4.13 -3.42 -8.23
N THR A 71 -4.36 -4.47 -7.45
CA THR A 71 -4.17 -5.86 -7.92
C THR A 71 -5.45 -6.53 -8.44
N GLY A 72 -6.61 -5.94 -8.17
CA GLY A 72 -7.91 -6.58 -8.44
C GLY A 72 -8.32 -7.66 -7.43
N LEU A 73 -7.46 -7.97 -6.43
CA LEU A 73 -7.77 -8.89 -5.34
C LEU A 73 -8.62 -8.26 -4.23
N GLY A 74 -8.45 -6.96 -4.00
CA GLY A 74 -9.43 -6.23 -3.20
C GLY A 74 -10.74 -6.25 -3.96
N ALA A 75 -11.78 -6.93 -3.52
CA ALA A 75 -13.19 -6.67 -3.90
C ALA A 75 -13.97 -6.11 -2.69
N TRP A 76 -13.21 -5.68 -1.69
CA TRP A 76 -13.64 -5.57 -0.32
C TRP A 76 -14.02 -4.13 0.08
N ASP A 77 -13.58 -3.20 -0.75
CA ASP A 77 -13.83 -1.78 -0.66
C ASP A 77 -15.33 -1.42 -0.51
N HIS A 78 -16.23 -2.16 -1.16
CA HIS A 78 -17.69 -2.03 -1.00
C HIS A 78 -18.21 -2.41 0.40
N PHE A 79 -17.51 -3.29 1.11
CA PHE A 79 -18.03 -3.93 2.31
C PHE A 79 -17.43 -3.38 3.60
N GLN A 80 -16.12 -3.11 3.64
CA GLN A 80 -15.54 -2.54 4.86
C GLN A 80 -15.76 -1.05 5.04
N THR A 81 -16.05 -0.27 4.00
CA THR A 81 -16.60 1.07 4.28
C THR A 81 -17.93 1.00 5.03
N ARG A 82 -18.64 -0.15 5.04
CA ARG A 82 -19.80 -0.39 5.90
C ARG A 82 -19.46 -1.02 7.26
N GLU A 83 -18.49 -1.92 7.36
CA GLU A 83 -18.09 -2.56 8.64
C GLU A 83 -16.98 -1.83 9.42
N SER A 84 -15.99 -1.24 8.74
CA SER A 84 -14.91 -0.45 9.32
C SER A 84 -15.36 0.95 9.70
N MET A 85 -16.44 1.46 9.13
CA MET A 85 -17.00 2.74 9.55
C MET A 85 -17.52 2.69 10.99
N PRO A 86 -18.23 1.65 11.44
CA PRO A 86 -18.48 1.40 12.86
C PRO A 86 -17.22 1.33 13.73
N ALA A 87 -16.12 0.74 13.24
CA ALA A 87 -14.86 0.68 13.99
C ALA A 87 -14.16 2.05 14.06
N LEU A 88 -14.10 2.78 12.94
CA LEU A 88 -13.60 4.16 12.86
C LEU A 88 -14.45 5.08 13.73
N VAL A 89 -15.78 4.94 13.68
CA VAL A 89 -16.74 5.66 14.52
C VAL A 89 -16.61 5.24 15.97
N ALA A 90 -16.39 3.96 16.30
CA ALA A 90 -16.15 3.50 17.66
C ALA A 90 -14.83 4.05 18.22
N GLU A 91 -13.78 4.11 17.41
CA GLU A 91 -12.48 4.64 17.82
C GLU A 91 -12.49 6.17 17.89
N LEU A 92 -13.15 6.85 16.93
CA LEU A 92 -13.51 8.27 17.03
C LEU A 92 -14.31 8.53 18.31
N ARG A 93 -15.31 7.71 18.64
CA ARG A 93 -16.11 7.82 19.88
C ARG A 93 -15.29 7.56 21.14
N ARG A 94 -14.28 6.68 21.11
CA ARG A 94 -13.33 6.52 22.23
C ARG A 94 -12.50 7.77 22.48
N HIS A 95 -12.33 8.60 21.45
CA HIS A 95 -11.54 9.83 21.51
C HIS A 95 -12.38 11.12 21.59
N ILE A 96 -13.69 11.05 21.35
CA ILE A 96 -14.67 12.11 21.58
C ILE A 96 -15.22 11.95 23.01
N THR A 97 -14.74 12.77 23.94
CA THR A 97 -15.33 12.89 25.28
C THR A 97 -16.59 13.76 25.26
N GLU A 98 -17.44 13.71 26.30
CA GLU A 98 -18.65 14.55 26.42
C GLU A 98 -18.38 16.06 26.28
N ASP A 99 -17.15 16.50 26.55
CA ASP A 99 -16.70 17.90 26.47
C ASP A 99 -16.11 18.29 25.09
N SER A 100 -16.12 17.38 24.11
CA SER A 100 -15.57 17.67 22.77
C SER A 100 -16.41 18.72 22.01
N PRO A 101 -15.78 19.61 21.22
CA PRO A 101 -16.50 20.67 20.52
C PRO A 101 -17.61 20.13 19.61
N LEU A 102 -18.78 20.76 19.70
CA LEU A 102 -20.05 20.37 19.05
C LEU A 102 -19.98 20.01 17.54
N PRO A 103 -19.18 20.66 16.66
CA PRO A 103 -19.20 20.30 15.24
C PRO A 103 -18.60 18.93 14.92
N TYR A 104 -17.90 18.25 15.84
CA TYR A 104 -17.33 16.92 15.60
C TYR A 104 -18.27 15.78 16.04
N ARG A 105 -19.17 16.06 16.98
CA ARG A 105 -20.14 15.09 17.52
C ARG A 105 -21.27 14.82 16.54
N GLU A 106 -21.79 15.88 15.91
CA GLU A 106 -22.89 15.78 14.94
C GLU A 106 -22.49 15.01 13.67
N THR A 107 -21.24 15.16 13.20
CA THR A 107 -20.71 14.42 12.05
C THR A 107 -20.51 12.93 12.36
N GLY A 108 -20.02 12.59 13.55
CA GLY A 108 -19.83 11.19 13.96
C GLY A 108 -21.14 10.41 14.19
N GLU A 109 -22.23 11.11 14.55
CA GLU A 109 -23.55 10.51 14.74
C GLU A 109 -24.32 10.34 13.41
N GLY A 110 -24.05 11.17 12.39
CA GLY A 110 -24.75 11.14 11.09
C GLY A 110 -24.20 10.17 10.03
N ILE A 111 -23.08 9.47 10.30
CA ILE A 111 -22.37 8.61 9.32
C ILE A 111 -22.82 7.13 9.39
N VAL A 112 -23.71 6.75 10.31
CA VAL A 112 -24.10 5.34 10.50
C VAL A 112 -25.04 4.85 9.38
N PRO A 113 -24.67 3.83 8.57
CA PRO A 113 -25.58 3.21 7.63
C PRO A 113 -26.60 2.32 8.36
N ASP A 114 -27.84 2.26 7.86
CA ASP A 114 -28.87 1.33 8.36
C ASP A 114 -28.47 -0.13 8.05
N ASP A 115 -28.33 -0.92 9.13
CA ASP A 115 -27.63 -2.22 9.18
C ASP A 115 -28.39 -3.43 8.58
N ASN A 116 -29.40 -3.23 7.71
CA ASN A 116 -30.39 -4.29 7.43
C ASN A 116 -30.95 -4.34 6.00
N ASP A 117 -30.09 -4.34 4.98
CA ASP A 117 -30.54 -4.57 3.59
C ASP A 117 -30.18 -5.98 3.11
N ALA A 118 -31.19 -6.83 2.84
CA ALA A 118 -31.04 -8.19 2.30
C ALA A 118 -30.33 -8.24 0.94
N ARG A 119 -30.21 -7.11 0.24
CA ARG A 119 -29.34 -6.97 -0.95
C ARG A 119 -27.85 -7.11 -0.61
N THR A 120 -27.48 -6.84 0.64
CA THR A 120 -26.11 -6.94 1.15
C THR A 120 -25.68 -8.40 1.27
N ASP A 121 -26.56 -9.31 1.70
CA ASP A 121 -26.23 -10.74 1.86
C ASP A 121 -26.00 -11.47 0.52
N ASP A 122 -26.79 -11.15 -0.51
CA ASP A 122 -26.61 -11.75 -1.84
C ASP A 122 -25.34 -11.23 -2.54
N LEU A 123 -25.06 -9.93 -2.37
CA LEU A 123 -23.82 -9.31 -2.84
C LEU A 123 -22.59 -9.89 -2.10
N LEU A 124 -22.68 -10.06 -0.78
CA LEU A 124 -21.66 -10.69 0.05
C LEU A 124 -21.32 -12.10 -0.41
N ARG A 125 -22.36 -12.89 -0.67
CA ARG A 125 -22.21 -14.25 -1.18
C ARG A 125 -21.50 -14.27 -2.53
N ARG A 126 -21.85 -13.37 -3.45
CA ARG A 126 -21.18 -13.23 -4.75
C ARG A 126 -19.71 -12.84 -4.58
N ILE A 127 -19.39 -11.83 -3.79
CA ILE A 127 -17.99 -11.41 -3.56
C ILE A 127 -17.15 -12.54 -2.95
N HIS A 128 -17.68 -13.24 -1.93
CA HIS A 128 -17.03 -14.41 -1.32
C HIS A 128 -16.79 -15.56 -2.32
N GLN A 129 -17.69 -15.73 -3.29
CA GLN A 129 -17.63 -16.79 -4.29
C GLN A 129 -16.72 -16.41 -5.46
N ASP A 130 -16.74 -15.15 -5.87
CA ASP A 130 -16.20 -14.65 -7.12
C ASP A 130 -14.81 -13.98 -6.96
N THR A 131 -14.39 -13.68 -5.72
CA THR A 131 -13.07 -13.09 -5.43
C THR A 131 -12.10 -14.16 -4.92
N ILE A 132 -11.11 -14.51 -5.75
CA ILE A 132 -10.03 -15.42 -5.35
C ILE A 132 -9.09 -14.70 -4.39
N GLY A 133 -8.54 -15.42 -3.41
CA GLY A 133 -7.74 -14.85 -2.31
C GLY A 133 -8.57 -14.38 -1.12
N PHE A 134 -9.84 -14.02 -1.32
CA PHE A 134 -10.69 -13.52 -0.22
C PHE A 134 -10.88 -14.54 0.91
N ARG A 135 -11.21 -15.79 0.56
CA ARG A 135 -11.31 -16.89 1.53
C ARG A 135 -9.99 -17.12 2.28
N GLN A 136 -8.86 -16.92 1.60
CA GLN A 136 -7.52 -17.13 2.15
C GLN A 136 -7.16 -16.05 3.17
N LEU A 137 -7.50 -14.79 2.88
CA LEU A 137 -7.39 -13.66 3.82
C LEU A 137 -8.35 -13.79 5.02
N GLN A 138 -9.37 -14.64 4.95
CA GLN A 138 -10.18 -15.01 6.12
C GLN A 138 -9.61 -16.18 6.92
N GLY A 139 -8.43 -16.69 6.54
CA GLY A 139 -7.80 -17.84 7.18
C GLY A 139 -8.31 -19.20 6.68
N SER A 140 -9.06 -19.24 5.57
CA SER A 140 -9.39 -20.50 4.91
C SER A 140 -8.14 -21.08 4.24
N GLN A 141 -8.07 -22.40 4.13
CA GLN A 141 -7.02 -23.06 3.38
C GLN A 141 -7.06 -22.61 1.92
N TRP A 142 -5.92 -22.17 1.40
CA TRP A 142 -5.75 -21.79 0.00
C TRP A 142 -5.75 -23.02 -0.92
N ASN A 143 -5.21 -24.14 -0.43
CA ASN A 143 -5.12 -25.39 -1.16
C ASN A 143 -6.47 -26.13 -1.24
N THR A 144 -7.35 -25.64 -2.10
CA THR A 144 -8.59 -26.31 -2.49
C THR A 144 -8.33 -27.39 -3.55
N PRO A 145 -9.23 -28.38 -3.75
CA PRO A 145 -9.06 -29.37 -4.81
C PRO A 145 -8.86 -28.78 -6.22
N ALA A 146 -9.51 -27.65 -6.52
CA ALA A 146 -9.34 -26.95 -7.80
C ALA A 146 -7.92 -26.36 -7.92
N VAL A 147 -7.41 -25.76 -6.84
CA VAL A 147 -6.03 -25.26 -6.76
C VAL A 147 -5.02 -26.40 -6.87
N SER A 148 -5.22 -27.53 -6.19
CA SER A 148 -4.34 -28.69 -6.33
C SER A 148 -4.32 -29.18 -7.79
N ALA A 149 -5.49 -29.31 -8.43
CA ALA A 149 -5.59 -29.74 -9.82
C ALA A 149 -4.94 -28.76 -10.81
N ALA A 150 -5.02 -27.45 -10.54
CA ALA A 150 -4.32 -26.41 -11.29
C ALA A 150 -2.78 -26.57 -11.17
N LEU A 151 -2.27 -26.75 -9.95
CA LEU A 151 -0.85 -26.99 -9.69
C LEU A 151 -0.37 -28.29 -10.34
N GLU A 152 -1.11 -29.38 -10.23
CA GLU A 152 -0.77 -30.67 -10.86
C GLU A 152 -0.64 -30.53 -12.37
N ARG A 153 -1.58 -29.82 -13.01
CA ARG A 153 -1.60 -29.59 -14.46
C ARG A 153 -0.38 -28.82 -14.93
N CYS A 154 0.08 -27.83 -14.17
CA CYS A 154 1.14 -26.92 -14.61
C CYS A 154 2.53 -27.30 -14.10
N LEU A 155 2.63 -27.98 -12.96
CA LEU A 155 3.88 -28.24 -12.25
C LEU A 155 4.13 -29.74 -11.99
N GLY A 156 3.12 -30.58 -12.18
CA GLY A 156 3.20 -32.04 -11.94
C GLY A 156 2.74 -32.46 -10.55
N SER A 157 2.41 -33.74 -10.40
CA SER A 157 1.82 -34.31 -9.18
C SER A 157 2.75 -34.29 -7.97
N GLU A 158 4.06 -34.47 -8.18
CA GLU A 158 5.04 -34.40 -7.07
C GLU A 158 5.06 -33.01 -6.45
N PHE A 159 5.04 -31.97 -7.29
CA PHE A 159 5.03 -30.58 -6.82
C PHE A 159 3.71 -30.22 -6.16
N ALA A 160 2.56 -30.60 -6.73
CA ALA A 160 1.27 -30.31 -6.12
C ALA A 160 1.11 -30.95 -4.73
N ASN A 161 1.64 -32.16 -4.55
CA ASN A 161 1.66 -32.82 -3.24
C ASN A 161 2.60 -32.10 -2.26
N ALA A 162 3.77 -31.62 -2.72
CA ALA A 162 4.68 -30.84 -1.89
C ALA A 162 4.10 -29.45 -1.53
N ALA A 163 3.47 -28.76 -2.48
CA ALA A 163 2.78 -27.49 -2.27
C ALA A 163 1.55 -27.66 -1.35
N ALA A 164 0.86 -28.80 -1.45
CA ALA A 164 -0.23 -29.17 -0.55
C ALA A 164 0.23 -29.42 0.89
N GLN A 165 1.48 -29.85 1.05
CA GLN A 165 2.17 -30.00 2.34
C GLN A 165 2.90 -28.71 2.76
N GLY A 166 3.11 -27.79 1.83
CA GLY A 166 3.90 -26.59 1.99
C GLY A 166 3.11 -25.46 2.62
N ASP A 167 3.81 -24.67 3.42
CA ASP A 167 3.26 -23.52 4.13
C ASP A 167 3.10 -22.26 3.25
N PHE A 168 3.18 -22.38 1.90
CA PHE A 168 3.10 -21.23 1.00
C PHE A 168 1.69 -20.62 1.03
N THR A 169 1.54 -19.36 1.42
CA THR A 169 0.24 -18.71 1.63
C THR A 169 0.18 -17.38 0.89
N LEU A 170 -1.05 -16.91 0.60
CA LEU A 170 -1.27 -15.55 0.10
C LEU A 170 -0.63 -14.51 1.03
N ARG A 171 -0.65 -14.74 2.35
CA ARG A 171 0.00 -13.85 3.30
C ARG A 171 1.50 -13.70 3.03
N GLN A 172 2.24 -14.77 2.78
CA GLN A 172 3.67 -14.68 2.47
C GLN A 172 3.94 -13.95 1.15
N ILE A 173 3.05 -14.08 0.17
CA ILE A 173 3.14 -13.32 -1.09
C ILE A 173 3.00 -11.82 -0.82
N LEU A 174 1.98 -11.43 -0.06
CA LEU A 174 1.70 -10.02 0.24
C LEU A 174 2.77 -9.41 1.15
N GLU A 175 3.15 -10.09 2.22
CA GLU A 175 4.17 -9.65 3.19
C GLU A 175 5.56 -9.63 2.55
N GLY A 176 5.89 -10.62 1.72
CA GLY A 176 7.16 -10.67 1.01
C GLY A 176 7.32 -9.56 -0.02
N GLU A 177 6.26 -9.22 -0.75
CA GLU A 177 6.29 -8.06 -1.66
C GLU A 177 6.49 -6.75 -0.88
N ALA A 178 5.72 -6.54 0.20
CA ALA A 178 5.84 -5.35 1.03
C ALA A 178 7.25 -5.19 1.61
N ALA A 179 7.81 -6.28 2.14
CA ALA A 179 9.18 -6.30 2.64
C ALA A 179 10.20 -5.99 1.52
N CYS A 180 10.07 -6.60 0.34
CA CYS A 180 10.97 -6.33 -0.78
C CYS A 180 10.98 -4.85 -1.20
N HIS A 181 9.79 -4.23 -1.28
CA HIS A 181 9.66 -2.81 -1.60
C HIS A 181 10.32 -1.91 -0.56
N VAL A 182 10.05 -2.16 0.73
CA VAL A 182 10.62 -1.38 1.84
C VAL A 182 12.13 -1.55 1.91
N THR A 183 12.65 -2.79 1.81
CA THR A 183 14.10 -3.05 1.81
C THR A 183 14.77 -2.29 0.68
N ARG A 184 14.24 -2.39 -0.54
CA ARG A 184 14.83 -1.75 -1.71
C ARG A 184 14.81 -0.24 -1.61
N PHE A 185 13.69 0.34 -1.19
CA PHE A 185 13.60 1.78 -0.96
C PHE A 185 14.67 2.26 0.03
N ILE A 186 14.84 1.58 1.18
CA ILE A 186 15.83 1.99 2.20
C ILE A 186 17.27 1.83 1.68
N VAL A 187 17.56 0.81 0.89
CA VAL A 187 18.88 0.61 0.26
C VAL A 187 19.19 1.72 -0.75
N ASP A 188 18.20 2.09 -1.57
CA ASP A 188 18.35 3.07 -2.64
C ASP A 188 18.26 4.53 -2.15
N ALA A 189 17.62 4.77 -1.01
CA ALA A 189 17.40 6.11 -0.46
C ALA A 189 18.71 6.79 -0.01
N ALA A 190 18.76 8.11 -0.18
CA ALA A 190 19.79 8.92 0.46
C ALA A 190 19.55 9.00 1.97
N VAL A 191 20.39 8.30 2.74
CA VAL A 191 20.33 8.20 4.20
C VAL A 191 21.43 9.05 4.86
N GLU A 192 21.05 9.90 5.81
CA GLU A 192 22.02 10.66 6.62
C GLU A 192 22.77 9.75 7.62
N GLN A 193 24.04 10.04 7.93
CA GLN A 193 24.87 9.19 8.80
C GLN A 193 24.21 8.88 10.16
N GLN A 194 23.55 9.86 10.77
CA GLN A 194 22.83 9.66 12.04
C GLN A 194 21.64 8.69 11.89
N THR A 195 20.89 8.81 10.79
CA THR A 195 19.76 7.91 10.46
C THR A 195 20.25 6.48 10.21
N ARG A 196 21.45 6.32 9.63
CA ARG A 196 22.04 5.01 9.35
C ARG A 196 22.21 4.16 10.60
N SER A 197 22.72 4.75 11.70
CA SER A 197 22.89 4.03 12.97
C SER A 197 21.56 3.50 13.52
N GLU A 198 20.48 4.26 13.35
CA GLU A 198 19.15 3.87 13.83
C GLU A 198 18.50 2.80 12.93
N LEU A 199 18.77 2.86 11.61
CA LEU A 199 18.38 1.81 10.66
C LEU A 199 19.11 0.49 10.94
N ASP A 200 20.41 0.55 11.20
CA ASP A 200 21.24 -0.63 11.53
C ASP A 200 20.79 -1.25 12.87
N ALA A 201 20.25 -0.46 13.80
CA ALA A 201 19.64 -0.96 15.04
C ALA A 201 18.22 -1.53 14.85
N SER A 202 17.60 -1.35 13.67
CA SER A 202 16.22 -1.71 13.36
C SER A 202 16.10 -2.67 12.16
N THR A 203 17.19 -3.35 11.78
CA THR A 203 17.26 -4.24 10.62
C THR A 203 16.16 -5.29 10.58
N SER A 204 15.82 -5.91 11.72
CA SER A 204 14.70 -6.86 11.86
C SER A 204 13.31 -6.33 11.44
N LEU A 205 13.17 -5.04 11.12
CA LEU A 205 11.93 -4.44 10.62
C LEU A 205 11.90 -4.20 9.12
N TRP A 206 13.06 -4.16 8.47
CA TRP A 206 13.14 -3.71 7.07
C TRP A 206 14.10 -4.50 6.20
N ARG A 207 15.04 -5.24 6.78
CA ARG A 207 15.92 -6.16 6.07
C ARG A 207 15.26 -7.52 6.02
N ILE A 208 14.77 -7.89 4.84
CA ILE A 208 13.99 -9.12 4.63
C ILE A 208 14.72 -10.40 5.09
N ASP A 209 16.06 -10.42 5.05
CA ASP A 209 16.90 -11.53 5.52
C ASP A 209 16.98 -11.64 7.06
N GLU A 210 16.60 -10.58 7.78
CA GLU A 210 16.56 -10.51 9.24
C GLU A 210 15.11 -10.47 9.80
N MET A 211 14.11 -10.41 8.93
CA MET A 211 12.69 -10.45 9.29
C MET A 211 12.23 -11.90 9.53
N PRO A 212 11.09 -12.11 10.21
CA PRO A 212 10.48 -13.44 10.35
C PRO A 212 10.30 -14.15 9.00
N GLU A 213 10.25 -15.48 9.02
CA GLU A 213 10.20 -16.32 7.81
C GLU A 213 9.10 -15.89 6.83
N VAL A 214 7.93 -15.48 7.32
CA VAL A 214 6.78 -15.05 6.51
C VAL A 214 7.10 -13.98 5.46
N TYR A 215 8.13 -13.16 5.68
CA TYR A 215 8.57 -12.11 4.75
C TYR A 215 9.57 -12.63 3.71
N GLY A 216 10.41 -13.61 4.06
CA GLY A 216 11.53 -14.05 3.21
C GLY A 216 11.24 -15.21 2.26
N VAL A 217 10.16 -15.97 2.47
CA VAL A 217 9.87 -17.20 1.71
C VAL A 217 9.79 -16.94 0.19
N ALA A 218 9.08 -15.87 -0.23
CA ALA A 218 8.94 -15.55 -1.65
C ALA A 218 10.29 -15.22 -2.32
N LEU A 219 11.15 -14.47 -1.62
CA LEU A 219 12.48 -14.12 -2.09
C LEU A 219 13.35 -15.38 -2.27
N LEU A 220 13.32 -16.29 -1.30
CA LEU A 220 14.07 -17.54 -1.35
C LEU A 220 13.61 -18.42 -2.53
N GLU A 221 12.30 -18.50 -2.77
CA GLU A 221 11.76 -19.28 -3.89
C GLU A 221 12.22 -18.71 -5.25
N VAL A 222 12.27 -17.38 -5.37
CA VAL A 222 12.84 -16.71 -6.55
C VAL A 222 14.35 -16.97 -6.68
N MET A 223 15.10 -16.94 -5.59
CA MET A 223 16.53 -17.28 -5.61
C MET A 223 16.77 -18.73 -6.07
N VAL A 224 15.99 -19.69 -5.56
CA VAL A 224 16.04 -21.10 -5.99
C VAL A 224 15.75 -21.20 -7.50
N ALA A 225 14.74 -20.48 -7.98
CA ALA A 225 14.39 -20.48 -9.39
C ALA A 225 15.51 -19.96 -10.28
N ILE A 226 16.16 -18.85 -9.90
CA ILE A 226 17.30 -18.28 -10.64
C ILE A 226 18.50 -19.21 -10.60
N ALA A 227 18.80 -19.80 -9.44
CA ALA A 227 19.93 -20.71 -9.27
C ALA A 227 19.76 -21.98 -10.11
N ASN A 228 18.52 -22.47 -10.23
CA ASN A 228 18.20 -23.78 -10.81
C ASN A 228 18.95 -24.95 -10.12
N GLU A 229 19.35 -24.75 -8.87
CA GLU A 229 20.03 -25.71 -8.02
C GLU A 229 19.81 -25.37 -6.54
N ALA A 230 20.26 -26.24 -5.64
CA ALA A 230 20.15 -26.00 -4.20
C ALA A 230 20.98 -24.78 -3.79
N LEU A 231 20.38 -23.86 -3.02
CA LEU A 231 21.05 -22.64 -2.58
C LEU A 231 22.19 -22.94 -1.60
N THR A 232 23.39 -22.44 -1.94
CA THR A 232 24.53 -22.34 -1.03
C THR A 232 24.62 -20.91 -0.48
N THR A 233 25.35 -20.70 0.61
CA THR A 233 25.58 -19.36 1.16
C THR A 233 26.20 -18.40 0.13
N GLU A 234 27.11 -18.90 -0.71
CA GLU A 234 27.73 -18.10 -1.77
C GLU A 234 26.72 -17.68 -2.84
N LEU A 235 25.83 -18.61 -3.25
CA LEU A 235 24.77 -18.31 -4.21
C LEU A 235 23.78 -17.29 -3.64
N ILE A 236 23.41 -17.41 -2.37
CA ILE A 236 22.50 -16.45 -1.72
C ILE A 236 23.07 -15.03 -1.81
N VAL A 237 24.35 -14.83 -1.47
CA VAL A 237 25.00 -13.52 -1.55
C VAL A 237 25.02 -13.00 -3.00
N LYS A 238 25.33 -13.86 -3.97
CA LYS A 238 25.40 -13.49 -5.39
C LYS A 238 24.02 -13.15 -5.99
N LEU A 239 22.98 -13.86 -5.56
CA LEU A 239 21.63 -13.76 -6.12
C LEU A 239 20.73 -12.78 -5.38
N TYR A 240 21.18 -12.22 -4.24
CA TYR A 240 20.38 -11.31 -3.43
C TYR A 240 19.87 -10.11 -4.22
N ASP A 241 20.75 -9.32 -4.84
CA ASP A 241 20.33 -8.12 -5.57
C ASP A 241 19.45 -8.44 -6.79
N PRO A 242 19.78 -9.42 -7.66
CA PRO A 242 18.88 -9.84 -8.73
C PRO A 242 17.52 -10.33 -8.22
N ALA A 243 17.49 -11.12 -7.15
CA ALA A 243 16.25 -11.62 -6.59
C ALA A 243 15.41 -10.49 -5.96
N MET A 244 16.03 -9.51 -5.30
CA MET A 244 15.35 -8.31 -4.78
C MET A 244 14.78 -7.42 -5.88
N LEU A 245 15.36 -7.45 -7.08
CA LEU A 245 14.82 -6.78 -8.26
C LEU A 245 13.62 -7.54 -8.85
N ILE A 246 13.72 -8.86 -8.99
CA ILE A 246 12.72 -9.70 -9.67
C ILE A 246 11.51 -9.99 -8.78
N THR A 247 11.73 -10.28 -7.50
CA THR A 247 10.69 -10.73 -6.56
C THR A 247 9.48 -9.79 -6.47
N PRO A 248 9.64 -8.47 -6.21
CA PRO A 248 8.48 -7.57 -6.18
C PRO A 248 7.74 -7.54 -7.52
N TRP A 249 8.48 -7.53 -8.64
CA TRP A 249 7.89 -7.55 -9.98
C TRP A 249 7.11 -8.86 -10.27
N LEU A 250 7.60 -9.99 -9.80
CA LEU A 250 6.97 -11.30 -9.95
C LEU A 250 5.73 -11.46 -9.07
N LEU A 251 5.80 -11.00 -7.81
CA LEU A 251 4.68 -11.01 -6.88
C LEU A 251 3.56 -10.08 -7.36
N ASP A 252 3.94 -8.94 -7.94
CA ASP A 252 3.02 -8.01 -8.57
C ASP A 252 2.25 -8.64 -9.76
N LEU A 253 2.94 -9.41 -10.59
CA LEU A 253 2.34 -10.21 -11.66
C LEU A 253 1.39 -11.27 -11.12
N ALA A 254 1.81 -11.99 -10.07
CA ALA A 254 1.04 -13.06 -9.47
C ALA A 254 -0.30 -12.57 -8.92
N GLN A 255 -0.32 -11.34 -8.38
CA GLN A 255 -1.51 -10.74 -7.78
C GLN A 255 -2.47 -10.13 -8.80
N ALA A 256 -2.09 -9.95 -10.07
CA ALA A 256 -2.95 -9.34 -11.08
C ALA A 256 -4.15 -10.22 -11.43
N HIS A 257 -5.22 -10.14 -10.66
CA HIS A 257 -6.37 -11.03 -10.79
C HIS A 257 -7.36 -10.47 -11.83
N PRO A 258 -7.82 -11.26 -12.82
CA PRO A 258 -8.84 -10.82 -13.78
C PRO A 258 -10.21 -10.57 -13.14
N PRO A 259 -11.04 -9.65 -13.68
CA PRO A 259 -12.41 -9.52 -13.18
C PRO A 259 -13.24 -10.78 -13.50
N PRO A 260 -14.33 -11.07 -12.75
CA PRO A 260 -15.11 -12.30 -12.92
C PRO A 260 -15.58 -12.57 -14.35
N ARG A 261 -16.07 -11.53 -15.04
CA ARG A 261 -16.51 -11.61 -16.45
C ARG A 261 -15.39 -11.97 -17.42
N PHE A 262 -14.15 -11.65 -17.07
CA PHE A 262 -12.98 -12.06 -17.85
C PHE A 262 -12.68 -13.54 -17.62
N VAL A 263 -12.69 -13.99 -16.36
CA VAL A 263 -12.48 -15.41 -16.02
C VAL A 263 -13.50 -16.31 -16.71
N GLU A 264 -14.78 -15.94 -16.70
CA GLU A 264 -15.86 -16.68 -17.38
C GLU A 264 -15.62 -16.87 -18.88
N ARG A 265 -14.93 -15.92 -19.53
CA ARG A 265 -14.60 -15.96 -20.96
C ARG A 265 -13.29 -16.67 -21.27
N PHE A 266 -12.41 -16.84 -20.28
CA PHE A 266 -11.02 -17.26 -20.50
C PHE A 266 -10.83 -18.77 -20.73
N ASP A 267 -11.92 -19.56 -20.75
CA ASP A 267 -11.92 -21.02 -20.95
C ASP A 267 -10.85 -21.75 -20.09
N ALA A 268 -10.70 -21.30 -18.84
CA ALA A 268 -9.77 -21.87 -17.88
C ALA A 268 -10.43 -21.98 -16.50
N ASP A 269 -9.86 -22.85 -15.65
CA ASP A 269 -10.26 -22.92 -14.25
C ASP A 269 -9.86 -21.60 -13.56
N ALA A 270 -10.81 -20.98 -12.86
CA ALA A 270 -10.58 -19.78 -12.06
C ALA A 270 -9.41 -19.97 -11.08
N ALA A 271 -9.20 -21.20 -10.58
CA ALA A 271 -8.08 -21.55 -9.71
C ALA A 271 -6.69 -21.29 -10.31
N MET A 272 -6.56 -21.19 -11.64
CA MET A 272 -5.31 -20.78 -12.30
C MET A 272 -4.90 -19.34 -11.93
N PHE A 273 -5.88 -18.48 -11.65
CA PHE A 273 -5.66 -17.07 -11.31
C PHE A 273 -5.46 -16.83 -9.81
N ASP A 274 -5.43 -17.89 -9.01
CA ASP A 274 -5.04 -17.79 -7.62
C ASP A 274 -3.62 -17.23 -7.48
N PRO A 275 -3.37 -16.21 -6.64
CA PRO A 275 -2.05 -15.59 -6.56
C PRO A 275 -0.94 -16.58 -6.18
N VAL A 276 -1.23 -17.57 -5.33
CA VAL A 276 -0.24 -18.59 -4.95
C VAL A 276 0.05 -19.51 -6.13
N VAL A 277 -0.98 -19.96 -6.83
CA VAL A 277 -0.81 -20.79 -8.05
C VAL A 277 -0.03 -20.03 -9.09
N ARG A 278 -0.42 -18.79 -9.40
CA ARG A 278 0.23 -17.97 -10.41
C ARG A 278 1.68 -17.69 -10.04
N PHE A 279 1.97 -17.34 -8.77
CA PHE A 279 3.33 -17.16 -8.29
C PHE A 279 4.18 -18.42 -8.55
N LEU A 280 3.75 -19.59 -8.08
CA LEU A 280 4.52 -20.83 -8.23
C LEU A 280 4.72 -21.23 -9.71
N VAL A 281 3.69 -21.03 -10.55
CA VAL A 281 3.80 -21.28 -12.00
C VAL A 281 4.78 -20.32 -12.67
N LEU A 282 4.74 -19.04 -12.33
CA LEU A 282 5.65 -18.04 -12.88
C LEU A 282 7.09 -18.22 -12.37
N THR A 283 7.28 -18.61 -11.10
CA THR A 283 8.59 -18.95 -10.57
C THR A 283 9.16 -20.19 -11.25
N LYS A 284 8.31 -21.18 -11.58
CA LYS A 284 8.75 -22.32 -12.40
C LYS A 284 9.08 -21.91 -13.84
N ALA A 285 8.36 -20.95 -14.40
CA ALA A 285 8.68 -20.39 -15.72
C ALA A 285 10.08 -19.75 -15.70
N LEU A 286 10.37 -18.93 -14.69
CA LEU A 286 11.68 -18.31 -14.46
C LEU A 286 12.80 -19.36 -14.41
N ASN A 287 12.57 -20.45 -13.67
CA ASN A 287 13.52 -21.57 -13.56
C ASN A 287 13.81 -22.29 -14.89
N LYS A 288 12.89 -22.24 -15.85
CA LYS A 288 13.02 -22.89 -17.16
C LYS A 288 13.62 -21.98 -18.24
N MET A 289 13.78 -20.69 -17.97
CA MET A 289 14.28 -19.73 -18.96
C MET A 289 15.70 -20.09 -19.40
N SER A 290 15.99 -19.89 -20.69
CA SER A 290 17.38 -19.94 -21.15
C SER A 290 18.18 -18.76 -20.58
N GLY A 291 19.52 -18.86 -20.56
CA GLY A 291 20.37 -17.75 -20.09
C GLY A 291 20.13 -16.46 -20.88
N ASP A 292 19.96 -16.56 -22.19
CA ASP A 292 19.70 -15.40 -23.07
C ASP A 292 18.33 -14.76 -22.79
N ASP A 293 17.30 -15.57 -22.57
CA ASP A 293 15.95 -15.07 -22.25
C ASP A 293 15.93 -14.41 -20.87
N TYR A 294 16.61 -15.00 -19.88
CA TYR A 294 16.74 -14.43 -18.54
C TYR A 294 17.46 -13.09 -18.58
N GLU A 295 18.60 -13.01 -19.27
CA GLU A 295 19.34 -11.74 -19.42
C GLU A 295 18.53 -10.67 -20.16
N THR A 296 17.71 -11.07 -21.13
CA THR A 296 16.82 -10.16 -21.87
C THR A 296 15.73 -9.63 -20.94
N MET A 297 15.07 -10.52 -20.19
CA MET A 297 14.05 -10.13 -19.21
C MET A 297 14.61 -9.16 -18.15
N ILE A 298 15.79 -9.43 -17.60
CA ILE A 298 16.40 -8.54 -16.60
C ILE A 298 16.74 -7.18 -17.19
N ARG A 299 17.27 -7.13 -18.41
CA ARG A 299 17.51 -5.85 -19.10
C ARG A 299 16.23 -5.07 -19.32
N SER A 300 15.14 -5.73 -19.68
CA SER A 300 13.82 -5.10 -19.82
C SER A 300 13.29 -4.57 -18.48
N ILE A 301 13.44 -5.30 -17.37
CA ILE A 301 13.06 -4.81 -16.03
C ILE A 301 13.86 -3.55 -15.66
N ILE A 302 15.17 -3.56 -15.87
CA ILE A 302 16.05 -2.41 -15.57
C ILE A 302 15.73 -1.20 -16.45
N ALA A 303 15.34 -1.44 -17.71
CA ALA A 303 14.96 -0.41 -18.66
C ALA A 303 13.50 0.09 -18.49
N ASP A 304 12.78 -0.40 -17.49
CA ASP A 304 11.35 -0.13 -17.26
C ASP A 304 10.44 -0.54 -18.45
N ASP A 305 10.88 -1.54 -19.22
CA ASP A 305 10.09 -2.17 -20.28
C ASP A 305 9.34 -3.40 -19.72
N ALA A 306 8.39 -3.11 -18.83
CA ALA A 306 7.58 -4.12 -18.16
C ALA A 306 6.82 -5.06 -19.12
N PRO A 307 6.25 -4.59 -20.26
CA PRO A 307 5.58 -5.47 -21.22
C PRO A 307 6.52 -6.53 -21.82
N GLU A 308 7.75 -6.15 -22.20
CA GLU A 308 8.70 -7.09 -22.78
C GLU A 308 9.19 -8.11 -21.74
N ALA A 309 9.49 -7.66 -20.52
CA ALA A 309 9.87 -8.55 -19.42
C ALA A 309 8.75 -9.57 -19.11
N GLU A 310 7.49 -9.12 -19.08
CA GLU A 310 6.34 -9.99 -18.85
C GLU A 310 6.21 -11.01 -19.99
N ARG A 311 6.33 -10.56 -21.24
CA ARG A 311 6.24 -11.43 -22.42
C ARG A 311 7.27 -12.56 -22.36
N MET A 312 8.52 -12.28 -22.01
CA MET A 312 9.58 -13.28 -21.85
C MET A 312 9.18 -14.37 -20.83
N LEU A 313 8.69 -13.93 -19.66
CA LEU A 313 8.31 -14.83 -18.59
C LEU A 313 7.08 -15.68 -18.96
N LEU A 314 6.05 -15.05 -19.52
CA LEU A 314 4.81 -15.73 -19.91
C LEU A 314 5.02 -16.75 -21.03
N GLN A 315 5.95 -16.50 -21.96
CA GLN A 315 6.35 -17.46 -22.98
C GLN A 315 6.98 -18.74 -22.41
N SER A 316 7.61 -18.64 -21.23
CA SER A 316 8.22 -19.77 -20.53
C SER A 316 7.26 -20.50 -19.58
N SER A 317 6.04 -19.99 -19.42
CA SER A 317 5.01 -20.55 -18.54
C SER A 317 4.32 -21.76 -19.15
N ASN A 318 3.98 -22.75 -18.33
CA ASN A 318 3.17 -23.91 -18.77
C ASN A 318 1.67 -23.59 -18.81
N PHE A 319 1.28 -22.37 -18.47
CA PHE A 319 -0.08 -21.85 -18.62
C PHE A 319 -0.04 -20.51 -19.33
N ALA A 320 -0.92 -20.36 -20.32
CA ALA A 320 -1.04 -19.14 -21.12
C ALA A 320 -1.81 -18.07 -20.33
N TYR A 321 -1.17 -17.47 -19.32
CA TYR A 321 -1.75 -16.32 -18.64
C TYR A 321 -1.94 -15.16 -19.62
N PRO A 322 -3.04 -14.40 -19.48
CA PRO A 322 -3.17 -13.14 -20.19
C PRO A 322 -2.14 -12.15 -19.63
N PRO A 323 -1.56 -11.29 -20.47
CA PRO A 323 -0.75 -10.17 -20.02
C PRO A 323 -1.52 -9.29 -19.02
N THR A 324 -0.83 -8.78 -18.01
CA THR A 324 -1.42 -7.89 -17.00
C THR A 324 -2.08 -6.65 -17.58
N HIS A 325 -1.55 -6.10 -18.69
CA HIS A 325 -2.17 -4.94 -19.33
C HIS A 325 -3.60 -5.24 -19.81
N GLU A 326 -3.88 -6.47 -20.27
CA GLU A 326 -5.22 -6.90 -20.68
C GLU A 326 -6.14 -7.02 -19.46
N ILE A 327 -5.64 -7.67 -18.40
CA ILE A 327 -6.36 -7.82 -17.12
C ILE A 327 -6.80 -6.47 -16.58
N TYR A 328 -5.87 -5.51 -16.51
CA TYR A 328 -6.14 -4.19 -15.97
C TYR A 328 -7.01 -3.33 -16.88
N THR A 329 -6.90 -3.48 -18.20
CA THR A 329 -7.80 -2.81 -19.15
C THR A 329 -9.24 -3.28 -18.95
N GLU A 330 -9.44 -4.58 -18.72
CA GLU A 330 -10.76 -5.15 -18.45
C GLU A 330 -11.32 -4.70 -17.11
N TRP A 331 -10.47 -4.56 -16.09
CA TRP A 331 -10.87 -3.91 -14.83
C TRP A 331 -11.32 -2.46 -15.02
N ILE A 332 -10.63 -1.66 -15.85
CA ILE A 332 -11.06 -0.29 -16.12
C ILE A 332 -12.45 -0.28 -16.75
N ALA A 333 -12.72 -1.16 -17.72
CA ALA A 333 -14.04 -1.27 -18.33
C ALA A 333 -15.13 -1.66 -17.33
N ASP A 334 -14.88 -2.66 -16.48
CA ASP A 334 -15.82 -3.09 -15.44
C ASP A 334 -16.06 -2.00 -14.39
N LEU A 335 -15.01 -1.27 -13.99
CA LEU A 335 -15.12 -0.14 -13.05
C LEU A 335 -15.86 1.04 -13.67
N ASP A 336 -15.63 1.35 -14.96
CA ASP A 336 -16.34 2.42 -15.67
C ASP A 336 -17.86 2.13 -15.75
N GLU A 337 -18.25 0.89 -16.03
CA GLU A 337 -19.65 0.46 -16.01
C GLU A 337 -20.25 0.60 -14.60
N ALA A 338 -19.51 0.17 -13.57
CA ALA A 338 -19.96 0.27 -12.18
C ALA A 338 -20.09 1.73 -11.71
N ILE A 339 -19.15 2.61 -12.07
CA ILE A 339 -19.19 4.05 -11.76
C ILE A 339 -20.37 4.73 -12.46
N ALA A 340 -20.64 4.38 -13.72
CA ALA A 340 -21.76 4.93 -14.48
C ALA A 340 -23.13 4.64 -13.84
N ALA A 341 -23.24 3.55 -13.07
CA ALA A 341 -24.44 3.22 -12.30
C ALA A 341 -24.66 4.10 -11.05
N GLN A 342 -23.71 4.99 -10.73
CA GLN A 342 -23.72 5.91 -9.58
C GLN A 342 -24.04 5.23 -8.23
N PRO A 343 -23.31 4.16 -7.85
CA PRO A 343 -23.51 3.54 -6.55
C PRO A 343 -23.01 4.46 -5.43
N TRP A 344 -23.44 4.18 -4.19
CA TRP A 344 -23.08 4.98 -3.01
C TRP A 344 -21.58 4.99 -2.72
N ASP A 345 -20.85 3.99 -3.19
CA ASP A 345 -19.41 3.77 -3.05
C ASP A 345 -18.62 4.17 -4.31
N MET A 346 -19.24 4.93 -5.22
CA MET A 346 -18.60 5.48 -6.42
C MET A 346 -17.22 6.11 -6.18
N PRO A 347 -16.96 6.90 -5.10
CA PRO A 347 -15.62 7.46 -4.86
C PRO A 347 -14.52 6.40 -4.78
N LEU A 348 -14.88 5.22 -4.30
CA LEU A 348 -13.96 4.12 -4.10
C LEU A 348 -13.71 3.33 -5.38
N LEU A 349 -14.74 3.15 -6.20
CA LEU A 349 -14.59 2.65 -7.56
C LEU A 349 -13.71 3.57 -8.39
N GLN A 350 -13.88 4.88 -8.26
CA GLN A 350 -13.06 5.89 -8.93
C GLN A 350 -11.59 5.80 -8.50
N MET A 351 -11.34 5.67 -7.19
CA MET A 351 -10.00 5.50 -6.63
C MET A 351 -9.27 4.30 -7.24
N ARG A 352 -9.92 3.12 -7.30
CA ARG A 352 -9.35 1.92 -7.93
C ARG A 352 -9.09 2.13 -9.40
N ARG A 353 -10.06 2.71 -10.11
CA ARG A 353 -9.94 2.99 -11.53
C ARG A 353 -8.74 3.90 -11.79
N ASP A 354 -8.53 4.92 -10.96
CA ASP A 354 -7.39 5.83 -11.08
C ASP A 354 -6.08 5.13 -10.74
N ALA A 355 -6.05 4.27 -9.71
CA ALA A 355 -4.87 3.48 -9.35
C ALA A 355 -4.45 2.50 -10.46
N ILE A 356 -5.42 1.80 -11.06
CA ILE A 356 -5.20 0.89 -12.20
C ILE A 356 -4.82 1.68 -13.46
N SER A 357 -5.45 2.83 -13.71
CA SER A 357 -5.12 3.69 -14.86
C SER A 357 -3.69 4.22 -14.76
N HIS A 358 -3.29 4.67 -13.57
CA HIS A 358 -1.92 5.11 -13.32
C HIS A 358 -0.94 3.96 -13.57
N ARG A 359 -1.21 2.77 -13.02
CA ARG A 359 -0.39 1.57 -13.22
C ARG A 359 -0.18 1.22 -14.70
N LEU A 360 -1.20 1.40 -15.53
CA LEU A 360 -1.11 1.20 -16.98
C LEU A 360 -0.25 2.27 -17.69
N GLN A 361 -0.10 3.47 -17.11
CA GLN A 361 0.59 4.61 -17.71
C GLN A 361 2.02 4.80 -17.21
N SER A 362 2.28 4.60 -15.92
CA SER A 362 3.53 4.96 -15.23
C SER A 362 4.55 3.83 -15.16
N GLY A 363 4.28 2.68 -15.79
CA GLY A 363 5.03 1.45 -15.52
C GLY A 363 4.64 0.81 -14.18
N ARG A 364 5.30 -0.30 -13.81
CA ARG A 364 4.93 -1.15 -12.66
C ARG A 364 5.47 -0.69 -11.30
N GLY A 365 5.95 0.54 -11.19
CA GLY A 365 6.46 1.06 -9.93
C GLY A 365 5.38 1.17 -8.86
N LYS A 366 5.35 0.24 -7.88
CA LYS A 366 4.60 0.35 -6.62
C LYS A 366 5.35 1.24 -5.61
N GLY A 367 5.55 2.50 -6.01
CA GLY A 367 6.08 3.55 -5.12
C GLY A 367 4.94 4.38 -4.56
N ILE A 368 5.10 4.97 -3.38
CA ILE A 368 4.04 5.75 -2.71
C ILE A 368 3.52 6.88 -3.61
N THR A 369 4.36 7.40 -4.49
CA THR A 369 3.99 8.33 -5.58
C THR A 369 2.72 7.91 -6.31
N GLN A 370 2.51 6.61 -6.57
CA GLN A 370 1.28 6.12 -7.20
C GLN A 370 0.02 6.39 -6.37
N LEU A 371 0.07 6.23 -5.03
CA LEU A 371 -1.09 6.54 -4.18
C LEU A 371 -1.41 8.04 -4.24
N VAL A 372 -0.37 8.87 -4.30
CA VAL A 372 -0.49 10.32 -4.42
C VAL A 372 -1.06 10.72 -5.77
N ASP A 373 -0.53 10.20 -6.87
CA ASP A 373 -0.93 10.52 -8.24
C ASP A 373 -2.34 9.99 -8.55
N ALA A 374 -2.67 8.78 -8.08
CA ALA A 374 -4.01 8.20 -8.15
C ALA A 374 -5.00 8.79 -7.14
N LYS A 375 -4.54 9.73 -6.32
CA LYS A 375 -5.37 10.48 -5.37
C LYS A 375 -6.07 9.61 -4.33
N THR A 376 -5.40 8.53 -3.91
CA THR A 376 -5.95 7.50 -3.03
C THR A 376 -6.15 8.04 -1.62
N PRO A 377 -7.39 8.09 -1.06
CA PRO A 377 -7.60 8.42 0.35
C PRO A 377 -6.83 7.46 1.25
N LEU A 378 -6.00 8.01 2.13
CA LEU A 378 -5.26 7.26 3.14
C LEU A 378 -5.91 7.47 4.51
N GLN A 379 -6.41 6.39 5.12
CA GLN A 379 -6.85 6.43 6.51
C GLN A 379 -5.76 5.81 7.39
N MET A 380 -5.26 6.55 8.37
CA MET A 380 -4.34 6.00 9.36
C MET A 380 -4.86 6.27 10.76
N MET A 381 -4.77 5.27 11.63
CA MET A 381 -5.06 5.39 13.05
C MET A 381 -3.80 5.09 13.84
N VAL A 382 -3.50 5.92 14.83
CA VAL A 382 -2.39 5.71 15.74
C VAL A 382 -2.92 5.56 17.14
N GLU A 383 -2.71 4.39 17.72
CA GLU A 383 -3.09 4.13 19.11
C GLU A 383 -2.33 5.07 20.07
N GLY A 384 -3.05 5.65 21.02
CA GLY A 384 -2.47 6.43 22.12
C GLY A 384 -2.33 7.94 21.89
N TYR A 385 -2.67 8.47 20.71
CA TYR A 385 -2.61 9.91 20.40
C TYR A 385 -3.98 10.62 20.38
N GLY A 386 -5.06 9.92 20.70
CA GLY A 386 -6.40 10.53 20.62
C GLY A 386 -6.77 10.95 19.19
N ILE A 387 -7.50 12.06 19.04
CA ILE A 387 -7.86 12.63 17.74
C ILE A 387 -6.63 13.01 16.89
N GLU A 388 -5.48 13.33 17.52
CA GLU A 388 -4.22 13.65 16.82
C GLU A 388 -3.60 12.44 16.09
N GLY A 389 -3.97 11.23 16.53
CA GLY A 389 -3.55 9.96 15.95
C GLY A 389 -4.39 9.51 14.76
N ILE A 390 -5.53 10.15 14.52
CA ILE A 390 -6.40 9.81 13.39
C ILE A 390 -5.95 10.68 12.22
N VAL A 391 -5.56 10.09 11.09
CA VAL A 391 -5.53 10.73 9.78
C VAL A 391 -6.73 10.20 9.01
N VAL A 392 -7.79 11.00 8.92
CA VAL A 392 -8.91 10.76 8.01
C VAL A 392 -8.48 11.24 6.63
N GLY A 393 -8.51 10.34 5.65
CA GLY A 393 -8.06 10.57 4.28
C GLY A 393 -8.74 11.78 3.65
N VAL A 394 -7.93 12.73 3.20
CA VAL A 394 -8.40 13.82 2.35
C VAL A 394 -8.26 13.34 0.91
N GLN A 395 -9.35 13.38 0.14
CA GLN A 395 -9.32 13.10 -1.29
C GLN A 395 -8.33 14.06 -1.96
N PHE A 396 -7.32 13.54 -2.67
CA PHE A 396 -6.30 14.38 -3.30
C PHE A 396 -6.82 15.01 -4.63
N HIS A 397 -7.91 15.79 -4.63
CA HIS A 397 -8.63 16.23 -5.86
C HIS A 397 -8.05 17.45 -6.62
N ASP A 398 -7.35 17.27 -7.75
CA ASP A 398 -6.51 18.31 -8.41
C ASP A 398 -7.21 19.37 -9.28
N SER A 399 -6.77 20.64 -9.17
CA SER A 399 -6.04 21.36 -10.23
C SER A 399 -5.60 22.76 -9.73
N VAL A 400 -4.34 23.13 -10.00
CA VAL A 400 -3.66 24.38 -9.59
C VAL A 400 -3.05 24.34 -8.19
N LYS A 401 -1.86 23.72 -8.10
CA LYS A 401 -1.00 23.54 -6.90
C LYS A 401 -1.59 22.59 -5.85
N GLY A 402 -1.76 21.33 -6.22
CA GLY A 402 -1.68 20.16 -5.33
C GLY A 402 -2.67 20.13 -4.15
N PRO A 403 -3.76 19.37 -4.22
CA PRO A 403 -4.74 19.15 -3.15
C PRO A 403 -4.15 18.31 -2.01
N LEU A 404 -3.19 17.44 -2.32
CA LEU A 404 -2.26 16.90 -1.34
C LEU A 404 -1.63 18.06 -0.57
N PHE A 405 -0.94 18.99 -1.25
CA PHE A 405 -0.34 20.16 -0.62
C PHE A 405 -1.33 21.00 0.21
N ARG A 406 -2.59 21.19 -0.24
CA ARG A 406 -3.64 21.89 0.52
C ARG A 406 -4.13 21.08 1.74
N ALA A 407 -4.40 19.79 1.62
CA ALA A 407 -4.77 18.92 2.73
C ALA A 407 -3.66 18.78 3.79
N LEU A 408 -2.41 18.70 3.32
CA LEU A 408 -1.18 18.70 4.11
C LEU A 408 -0.97 20.00 4.88
N ILE A 409 -1.44 21.11 4.31
CA ILE A 409 -1.48 22.44 4.90
C ILE A 409 -2.59 22.50 5.95
N GLU A 410 -3.83 22.23 5.60
CA GLU A 410 -4.99 22.54 6.46
C GLU A 410 -4.96 21.77 7.79
N ARG A 411 -4.72 20.44 7.77
CA ARG A 411 -4.74 19.60 8.98
C ARG A 411 -3.53 19.81 9.90
N ASN A 412 -2.33 19.97 9.34
CA ASN A 412 -1.13 20.23 10.15
C ASN A 412 -1.07 21.68 10.63
N ILE A 413 -1.70 22.61 9.90
CA ILE A 413 -1.89 23.98 10.37
C ILE A 413 -2.83 24.00 11.56
N ASP A 414 -3.93 23.27 11.53
CA ASP A 414 -4.85 23.24 12.67
C ASP A 414 -4.20 22.70 13.95
N LEU A 415 -3.37 21.66 13.85
CA LEU A 415 -2.62 21.11 14.99
C LEU A 415 -1.51 22.05 15.48
N GLU A 416 -0.71 22.63 14.58
CA GLU A 416 0.37 23.55 14.97
C GLU A 416 -0.20 24.94 15.40
N LEU A 417 -1.38 25.32 14.92
CA LEU A 417 -2.13 26.49 15.40
C LEU A 417 -2.75 26.22 16.76
N PHE A 418 -3.22 25.01 17.01
CA PHE A 418 -3.64 24.60 18.34
C PHE A 418 -2.47 24.70 19.32
N ASP A 419 -1.26 24.24 18.95
CA ASP A 419 -0.06 24.44 19.76
C ASP A 419 0.27 25.93 19.97
N LEU A 420 0.11 26.78 18.96
CA LEU A 420 0.28 28.23 19.08
C LEU A 420 -0.75 28.88 20.02
N LEU A 421 -2.01 28.44 19.93
CA LEU A 421 -3.15 29.09 20.60
C LEU A 421 -3.42 28.52 22.00
N VAL A 422 -3.00 27.28 22.28
CA VAL A 422 -3.43 26.52 23.46
C VAL A 422 -2.27 25.89 24.25
N ALA A 423 -1.31 25.20 23.60
CA ALA A 423 -0.40 24.31 24.32
C ALA A 423 1.07 24.76 24.46
N GLY A 424 1.61 25.58 23.55
CA GLY A 424 3.04 25.87 23.46
C GLY A 424 3.46 27.25 22.92
N GLY A 425 2.51 28.07 22.44
CA GLY A 425 2.76 29.47 22.04
C GLY A 425 3.63 29.63 20.79
N THR A 426 3.87 28.56 20.02
CA THR A 426 4.74 28.59 18.84
C THR A 426 4.22 27.66 17.74
N PHE A 427 4.00 28.18 16.53
CA PHE A 427 3.64 27.47 15.30
C PHE A 427 4.90 27.18 14.47
N ARG A 428 5.19 25.94 14.10
CA ARG A 428 6.29 25.62 13.16
C ARG A 428 5.72 25.08 11.85
N CYS A 429 5.87 25.84 10.78
CA CYS A 429 5.31 25.51 9.49
C CYS A 429 5.88 24.17 8.96
N PRO A 430 5.05 23.13 8.75
CA PRO A 430 5.52 21.81 8.29
C PRO A 430 6.17 21.89 6.91
N LEU A 431 5.67 22.74 6.02
CA LEU A 431 6.23 22.93 4.67
C LEU A 431 7.64 23.53 4.68
N ALA A 432 7.92 24.39 5.66
CA ALA A 432 9.23 25.01 5.79
C ALA A 432 10.27 24.03 6.35
N ARG A 433 9.85 23.14 7.26
CA ARG A 433 10.68 22.08 7.83
C ARG A 433 10.98 20.96 6.84
N ALA A 434 10.01 20.61 5.99
CA ALA A 434 10.20 19.64 4.90
C ALA A 434 10.91 20.24 3.68
N HIS A 435 11.29 21.53 3.70
CA HIS A 435 11.96 22.24 2.60
C HIS A 435 11.19 22.28 1.26
N VAL A 436 9.86 22.11 1.29
CA VAL A 436 9.00 22.09 0.09
C VAL A 436 8.30 23.42 -0.21
N CYS A 437 8.56 24.48 0.58
CA CYS A 437 8.01 25.82 0.37
C CYS A 437 9.10 26.81 -0.06
N ASP A 438 8.95 27.42 -1.23
CA ASP A 438 9.88 28.42 -1.78
C ASP A 438 9.81 29.77 -1.04
N GLY A 439 8.64 30.10 -0.46
CA GLY A 439 8.42 31.29 0.35
C GLY A 439 8.84 31.17 1.81
N ARG A 440 9.53 30.08 2.20
CA ARG A 440 9.91 29.82 3.59
C ARG A 440 10.93 30.84 4.09
N THR A 441 10.77 31.27 5.34
CA THR A 441 11.76 32.06 6.08
C THR A 441 12.34 31.21 7.22
N PRO A 442 13.50 31.54 7.82
CA PRO A 442 14.06 30.80 8.96
C PRO A 442 13.04 30.63 10.10
N ARG A 443 12.26 31.67 10.38
CA ARG A 443 11.18 31.63 11.39
C ARG A 443 10.09 30.60 11.11
N CYS A 444 9.80 30.30 9.84
CA CYS A 444 8.81 29.27 9.51
C CYS A 444 9.24 27.89 10.02
N SER A 445 10.54 27.61 10.09
CA SER A 445 11.08 26.34 10.57
C SER A 445 11.42 26.39 12.07
N GLU A 446 11.88 27.54 12.56
CA GLU A 446 12.32 27.73 13.95
C GLU A 446 11.15 27.93 14.93
N GLY A 447 10.09 28.64 14.49
CA GLY A 447 8.88 28.92 15.27
C GLY A 447 8.32 30.31 15.05
N ILE A 448 7.01 30.38 14.84
CA ILE A 448 6.19 31.57 14.71
C ILE A 448 5.36 31.73 15.98
N VAL A 449 5.53 32.82 16.71
CA VAL A 449 4.82 33.04 17.99
C VAL A 449 3.55 33.89 17.83
N THR A 450 3.38 34.52 16.67
CA THR A 450 2.21 35.34 16.33
C THR A 450 1.95 35.29 14.82
N LEU A 451 0.68 35.28 14.40
CA LEU A 451 0.29 35.04 12.99
C LEU A 451 0.79 36.14 12.03
N ASP A 452 1.03 37.35 12.52
CA ASP A 452 1.61 38.47 11.76
C ASP A 452 3.04 38.18 11.26
N GLN A 453 3.74 37.22 11.88
CA GLN A 453 5.07 36.78 11.48
C GLN A 453 5.08 35.80 10.30
N LEU A 454 3.91 35.30 9.88
CA LEU A 454 3.80 34.52 8.65
C LEU A 454 4.25 35.37 7.43
N PRO A 455 4.92 34.78 6.43
CA PRO A 455 5.26 35.53 5.22
C PRO A 455 4.01 36.05 4.50
N PRO A 456 4.15 37.07 3.61
CA PRO A 456 3.02 37.64 2.87
C PRO A 456 2.26 36.59 2.05
N THR A 457 0.96 36.82 1.80
CA THR A 457 0.07 35.91 1.05
C THR A 457 0.58 35.55 -0.34
N ALA A 458 1.30 36.48 -1.00
CA ALA A 458 1.90 36.26 -2.30
C ALA A 458 2.84 35.02 -2.33
N VAL A 459 3.41 34.65 -1.18
CA VAL A 459 4.38 33.56 -1.05
C VAL A 459 4.06 32.57 0.08
N CYS A 460 3.04 32.83 0.90
CA CYS A 460 2.67 31.98 2.05
C CYS A 460 1.27 31.38 1.89
N GLN A 461 1.21 30.08 1.60
CA GLN A 461 -0.06 29.36 1.49
C GLN A 461 -0.81 29.22 2.82
N VAL A 462 -0.07 29.10 3.94
CA VAL A 462 -0.64 29.07 5.31
C VAL A 462 -1.45 30.34 5.59
N ARG A 463 -0.86 31.52 5.33
CA ARG A 463 -1.53 32.81 5.54
C ARG A 463 -2.76 32.95 4.64
N THR A 464 -2.66 32.53 3.38
CA THR A 464 -3.78 32.54 2.44
C THR A 464 -4.95 31.66 2.92
N GLY A 465 -4.66 30.46 3.42
CA GLY A 465 -5.67 29.57 4.01
C GLY A 465 -6.35 30.19 5.22
N LEU A 466 -5.58 30.68 6.18
CA LEU A 466 -6.11 31.30 7.40
C LEU A 466 -6.99 32.52 7.13
N GLN A 467 -6.60 33.39 6.20
CA GLN A 467 -7.43 34.52 5.79
C GLN A 467 -8.71 34.07 5.09
N SER A 468 -8.66 33.00 4.29
CA SER A 468 -9.86 32.41 3.67
C SER A 468 -10.84 31.81 4.69
N TRP A 469 -10.32 31.40 5.86
CA TRP A 469 -11.10 30.94 7.02
C TRP A 469 -11.56 32.07 7.94
N GLY A 470 -11.28 33.33 7.60
CA GLY A 470 -11.76 34.50 8.33
C GLY A 470 -10.85 34.98 9.47
N TYR A 471 -9.65 34.41 9.64
CA TYR A 471 -8.68 34.92 10.60
C TYR A 471 -8.15 36.29 10.16
N ARG A 472 -8.14 37.25 11.09
CA ARG A 472 -7.49 38.55 10.91
C ARG A 472 -6.02 38.43 11.30
N ILE A 473 -5.16 38.31 10.30
CA ILE A 473 -3.70 38.20 10.42
C ILE A 473 -3.03 39.53 10.12
#